data_AF-A9KLP5-F1
#
_entry.id   AF-A9KLP5-F1
#
_cell.length_a   1.000
_cell.length_b   1.000
_cell.length_c   1.000
_cell.angle_alpha   90.00
_cell.angle_beta   90.00
_cell.angle_gamma   90.00
#
_symmetry.space_group_name_H-M   'P 1'
#
loop_
_entity.id
_entity.type
_entity.pdbx_description
1 polymer ?
#
loop_
_entity_poly.entity_id
_entity_poly.type
_entity_poly.pdbx_seq_one_letter_code
_entity_poly.pdbx_strand_id
1 'polypeptide(L)'
;MESTIKKWHRIFQSSLCKNRKKLLIFPLFLILSCIIASNLPFRCFESEYVFAKTTEEIKLSKNSINVIVGDKTKLTINGTKEKVTWSVKDKKIATVSSSGYVKGVKKGTTTVSAKVLGKTYTCKVTVERPVLSCNSYLGVINNETTLTVSGTTKKVAWTSSNEKVATVTKNGKVKFLAKGNVVITATVGNQSYYSYCTIYTSSDYRKLTKMEKEVINKIQLILAENITSHMTVVEKIRFVHDYLVLHTEYFEYSNRSYHPEGVLFDGKAVCQGYAETFELFMNYLSIENRFVVGTGGGVSHAWNMVKLEDGWYHVDSTWDDPVPDKEGRVLYTYFLLDDKQMKSLRHKWNEKDYPSCNATKFLTMKDLYTQEVKDLEDEKLIKEYQKNGNLLKTWKDYSKEYVKRYQQGEEWISLMYPQKDAGSVSEIARGVAKLLGYYGTFNYEYHALREVGDYYILNMRISFLD
;
A
#
# COMPACT_ATOMS: atom_id res chain seq x y z
N MET A 1 22.83 13.86 53.66
CA MET A 1 22.08 15.04 54.13
C MET A 1 20.73 14.56 54.62
N GLU A 2 20.66 13.77 55.70
CA GLU A 2 21.06 14.08 57.07
C GLU A 2 20.29 15.26 57.69
N SER A 3 19.58 14.93 58.77
CA SER A 3 18.70 15.76 59.59
C SER A 3 17.45 16.24 58.84
N THR A 4 16.26 15.67 59.05
CA THR A 4 15.53 15.77 60.31
C THR A 4 14.32 14.83 60.26
N ILE A 5 14.50 13.53 60.54
CA ILE A 5 13.46 12.68 61.16
C ILE A 5 14.15 11.79 62.21
N LYS A 6 14.68 12.47 63.23
CA LYS A 6 14.55 12.03 64.64
C LYS A 6 13.06 12.22 64.94
N LYS A 7 12.30 11.23 65.39
CA LYS A 7 12.22 10.81 66.80
C LYS A 7 11.16 9.69 66.80
N TRP A 8 11.46 8.57 67.47
CA TRP A 8 10.55 7.45 67.78
C TRP A 8 10.26 6.44 66.67
N HIS A 9 11.20 5.51 66.43
CA HIS A 9 10.96 4.06 66.51
C HIS A 9 12.28 3.32 66.24
N ARG A 10 13.07 3.14 67.30
CA ARG A 10 14.11 2.12 67.38
C ARG A 10 14.05 1.59 68.80
N ILE A 11 13.76 0.30 68.96
CA ILE A 11 14.50 -0.61 69.83
C ILE A 11 14.06 -2.05 69.51
N PHE A 12 15.02 -2.77 68.92
CA PHE A 12 15.28 -4.21 69.05
C PHE A 12 14.33 -5.23 68.40
N GLN A 13 14.68 -5.61 67.17
CA GLN A 13 14.83 -7.03 66.84
C GLN A 13 16.13 -7.23 66.05
N SER A 14 17.13 -7.83 66.70
CA SER A 14 18.09 -8.67 65.99
C SER A 14 18.69 -9.67 66.97
N SER A 15 18.60 -10.94 66.58
CA SER A 15 19.62 -11.96 66.80
C SER A 15 19.99 -12.26 68.25
N LEU A 16 19.68 -13.47 68.70
CA LEU A 16 20.69 -14.38 69.26
C LEU A 16 20.11 -15.80 69.32
N CYS A 17 20.38 -16.57 68.28
CA CYS A 17 20.30 -18.02 68.32
C CYS A 17 21.73 -18.55 68.58
N LYS A 18 22.01 -19.06 69.78
CA LYS A 18 23.02 -20.10 70.05
C LYS A 18 23.07 -20.50 71.53
N ASN A 19 22.70 -21.75 71.75
CA ASN A 19 23.38 -22.74 72.60
C ASN A 19 23.22 -22.76 74.14
N ARG A 20 22.81 -23.98 74.58
CA ARG A 20 23.20 -24.77 75.78
C ARG A 20 22.32 -24.74 77.04
N LYS A 21 21.62 -25.89 77.20
CA LYS A 21 21.66 -26.87 78.31
C LYS A 21 21.02 -26.53 79.68
N LYS A 22 20.25 -27.54 80.14
CA LYS A 22 19.79 -27.92 81.51
C LYS A 22 18.55 -27.15 82.01
N LEU A 23 17.39 -27.82 82.09
CA LEU A 23 16.91 -28.72 83.17
C LEU A 23 16.58 -27.95 84.45
N LEU A 24 15.30 -27.95 84.86
CA LEU A 24 14.77 -28.25 86.22
C LEU A 24 13.38 -27.60 86.48
N ILE A 25 12.39 -28.47 86.75
CA ILE A 25 11.45 -28.44 87.90
C ILE A 25 10.21 -27.51 87.87
N PHE A 26 9.05 -28.18 87.74
CA PHE A 26 7.72 -27.84 88.29
C PHE A 26 7.76 -27.73 89.83
N PRO A 27 6.90 -26.97 90.56
CA PRO A 27 5.54 -27.46 90.81
C PRO A 27 4.40 -26.43 90.99
N LEU A 28 3.24 -26.83 90.46
CA LEU A 28 1.88 -26.94 91.04
C LEU A 28 1.28 -25.96 92.09
N PHE A 29 -0.05 -25.81 91.94
CA PHE A 29 -1.13 -25.41 92.88
C PHE A 29 -1.39 -23.89 93.06
N LEU A 30 -2.61 -23.31 93.00
CA LEU A 30 -3.99 -23.74 93.29
C LEU A 30 -5.04 -22.81 92.58
N ILE A 31 -6.19 -23.39 92.20
CA ILE A 31 -7.58 -22.84 92.21
C ILE A 31 -7.88 -21.70 91.21
N LEU A 32 -8.64 -21.87 90.13
CA LEU A 32 -10.04 -22.30 90.00
C LEU A 32 -11.06 -21.46 90.81
N SER A 33 -11.31 -20.21 90.42
CA SER A 33 -12.60 -19.57 90.69
C SER A 33 -12.97 -18.57 89.60
N CYS A 34 -14.24 -18.64 89.17
CA CYS A 34 -14.97 -17.68 88.36
C CYS A 34 -14.87 -17.84 86.83
N ILE A 35 -15.56 -18.86 86.34
CA ILE A 35 -16.34 -18.77 85.09
C ILE A 35 -17.42 -17.69 85.28
N ILE A 36 -17.80 -17.06 84.16
CA ILE A 36 -18.96 -16.18 83.92
C ILE A 36 -18.65 -14.67 83.98
N ALA A 37 -18.10 -14.15 82.88
CA ALA A 37 -18.51 -12.85 82.33
C ALA A 37 -18.20 -12.79 80.82
N SER A 38 -19.27 -12.69 80.02
CA SER A 38 -19.36 -12.16 78.66
C SER A 38 -18.52 -12.79 77.53
N ASN A 39 -19.14 -13.75 76.85
CA ASN A 39 -18.96 -13.95 75.40
C ASN A 39 -19.50 -12.72 74.64
N LEU A 40 -18.66 -11.72 74.41
CA LEU A 40 -18.88 -10.71 73.37
C LEU A 40 -17.75 -10.86 72.34
N PRO A 41 -18.05 -11.10 71.05
CA PRO A 41 -17.02 -11.04 70.03
C PRO A 41 -16.60 -9.57 69.91
N PHE A 42 -15.45 -9.22 70.49
CA PHE A 42 -14.75 -8.01 70.12
C PHE A 42 -14.40 -8.14 68.64
N ARG A 43 -15.20 -7.52 67.77
CA ARG A 43 -14.77 -7.20 66.41
C ARG A 43 -13.64 -6.19 66.53
N CYS A 44 -12.42 -6.68 66.57
CA CYS A 44 -11.25 -5.88 66.30
C CYS A 44 -11.37 -5.42 64.85
N PHE A 45 -11.77 -4.16 64.64
CA PHE A 45 -11.63 -3.51 63.35
C PHE A 45 -10.14 -3.26 63.14
N GLU A 46 -9.47 -4.17 62.44
CA GLU A 46 -8.20 -3.85 61.82
C GLU A 46 -8.48 -2.84 60.69
N SER A 47 -8.14 -1.57 60.93
CA SER A 47 -8.09 -0.59 59.86
C SER A 47 -6.83 -0.87 59.03
N GLU A 48 -7.01 -1.53 57.90
CA GLU A 48 -5.95 -1.78 56.93
C GLU A 48 -5.68 -0.47 56.16
N TYR A 49 -4.54 0.17 56.45
CA TYR A 49 -4.10 1.34 55.70
C TYR A 49 -3.45 0.90 54.40
N VAL A 50 -4.21 0.94 53.31
CA VAL A 50 -3.68 0.78 51.95
C VAL A 50 -3.07 2.11 51.51
N PHE A 51 -1.74 2.18 51.43
CA PHE A 51 -1.07 3.30 50.75
C PHE A 51 -1.39 3.22 49.26
N ALA A 52 -2.25 4.12 48.78
CA ALA A 52 -2.44 4.32 47.35
C ALA A 52 -1.11 4.79 46.76
N LYS A 53 -0.41 3.88 46.06
CA LYS A 53 0.70 4.24 45.18
C LYS A 53 0.16 5.33 44.26
N THR A 54 0.78 6.50 44.27
CA THR A 54 0.41 7.60 43.37
C THR A 54 0.47 7.07 41.94
N THR A 55 -0.69 6.73 41.38
CA THR A 55 -0.79 6.33 39.97
C THR A 55 -0.37 7.54 39.16
N GLU A 56 0.65 7.39 38.32
CA GLU A 56 1.00 8.41 37.34
C GLU A 56 -0.27 8.93 36.68
N GLU A 57 -0.42 10.25 36.61
CA GLU A 57 -1.62 10.87 36.04
C GLU A 57 -1.79 10.41 34.59
N ILE A 58 -2.94 9.82 34.30
CA ILE A 58 -3.27 9.36 32.95
C ILE A 58 -3.47 10.59 32.07
N LYS A 59 -2.60 10.73 31.08
CA LYS A 59 -2.59 11.89 30.17
C LYS A 59 -2.35 11.48 28.73
N LEU A 60 -2.99 12.22 27.83
CA LEU A 60 -2.75 12.10 26.39
C LEU A 60 -1.44 12.82 26.03
N SER A 61 -0.66 12.22 25.13
CA SER A 61 0.64 12.73 24.72
C SER A 61 0.59 14.16 24.18
N LYS A 62 -0.51 14.52 23.49
CA LYS A 62 -0.76 15.84 22.89
C LYS A 62 -2.25 16.12 22.85
N ASN A 63 -2.66 17.35 23.13
CA ASN A 63 -4.06 17.82 23.03
C ASN A 63 -4.39 18.44 21.66
N SER A 64 -3.37 18.75 20.84
CA SER A 64 -3.53 19.12 19.45
C SER A 64 -2.34 18.64 18.62
N ILE A 65 -2.62 18.22 17.39
CA ILE A 65 -1.62 17.81 16.41
C ILE A 65 -1.93 18.36 15.02
N ASN A 66 -0.88 18.54 14.23
CA ASN A 66 -0.96 18.93 12.82
C ASN A 66 -0.35 17.83 11.95
N VAL A 67 -1.18 17.23 11.07
CA VAL A 67 -0.83 16.08 10.24
C VAL A 67 -0.96 16.45 8.77
N ILE A 68 -0.02 16.02 7.94
CA ILE A 68 -0.09 16.22 6.49
C ILE A 68 -0.94 15.10 5.89
N VAL A 69 -1.76 15.38 4.87
CA VAL A 69 -2.48 14.33 4.12
C VAL A 69 -1.52 13.20 3.75
N GLY A 70 -1.91 11.96 4.02
CA GLY A 70 -1.11 10.75 3.79
C GLY A 70 -0.13 10.40 4.91
N ASP A 71 0.37 11.37 5.68
CA ASP A 71 1.28 11.15 6.81
C ASP A 71 0.51 10.62 8.04
N LYS A 72 1.25 10.03 8.98
CA LYS A 72 0.73 9.50 10.25
C LYS A 72 1.54 9.96 11.46
N THR A 73 0.87 10.15 12.57
CA THR A 73 1.49 10.48 13.87
C THR A 73 0.90 9.61 14.96
N LYS A 74 1.74 9.11 15.86
CA LYS A 74 1.28 8.31 17.01
C LYS A 74 0.83 9.23 18.14
N LEU A 75 -0.36 8.98 18.67
CA LEU A 75 -0.80 9.48 19.96
C LEU A 75 -0.65 8.35 20.99
N THR A 76 -0.20 8.69 22.20
CA THR A 76 -0.07 7.73 23.30
C THR A 76 -0.82 8.24 24.52
N ILE A 77 -1.38 7.32 25.30
CA ILE A 77 -1.82 7.59 26.66
C ILE A 77 -0.69 7.13 27.59
N ASN A 78 -0.19 8.05 28.41
CA ASN A 78 0.84 7.77 29.41
C ASN A 78 0.17 7.56 30.78
N GLY A 79 0.87 6.92 31.72
CA GLY A 79 0.38 6.70 33.09
C GLY A 79 -0.59 5.51 33.25
N THR A 80 -0.76 4.68 32.22
CA THR A 80 -1.57 3.45 32.30
C THR A 80 -1.04 2.34 31.40
N LYS A 81 -1.27 1.09 31.81
CA LYS A 81 -1.07 -0.12 30.99
C LYS A 81 -2.38 -0.68 30.43
N GLU A 82 -3.49 -0.05 30.79
CA GLU A 82 -4.82 -0.49 30.38
C GLU A 82 -5.06 -0.31 28.90
N LYS A 83 -5.93 -1.15 28.34
CA LYS A 83 -6.29 -1.09 26.94
C LYS A 83 -7.01 0.23 26.63
N VAL A 84 -6.51 0.94 25.62
CA VAL A 84 -7.08 2.20 25.15
C VAL A 84 -7.97 1.95 23.94
N THR A 85 -9.18 2.52 23.95
CA THR A 85 -10.08 2.51 22.80
C THR A 85 -10.03 3.85 22.09
N TRP A 86 -9.63 3.84 20.82
CA TRP A 86 -9.51 5.04 19.99
C TRP A 86 -10.73 5.23 19.08
N SER A 87 -11.15 6.47 18.88
CA SER A 87 -12.15 6.86 17.89
C SER A 87 -11.85 8.23 17.29
N VAL A 88 -12.43 8.51 16.13
CA VAL A 88 -12.30 9.81 15.44
C VAL A 88 -13.68 10.30 15.03
N LYS A 89 -13.95 11.58 15.22
CA LYS A 89 -15.26 12.20 14.94
C LYS A 89 -15.59 12.19 13.45
N ASP A 90 -14.63 12.56 12.60
CA ASP A 90 -14.79 12.58 11.14
C ASP A 90 -13.68 11.77 10.45
N LYS A 91 -14.04 10.56 10.02
CA LYS A 91 -13.15 9.63 9.31
C LYS A 91 -12.73 10.12 7.92
N LYS A 92 -13.47 11.06 7.31
CA LYS A 92 -13.12 11.65 6.01
C LYS A 92 -11.94 12.62 6.13
N ILE A 93 -11.73 13.19 7.32
CA ILE A 93 -10.62 14.13 7.60
C ILE A 93 -9.39 13.37 8.09
N ALA A 94 -9.55 12.49 9.08
CA ALA A 94 -8.46 11.67 9.63
C ALA A 94 -8.96 10.30 10.09
N THR A 95 -8.08 9.31 10.12
CA THR A 95 -8.35 7.99 10.71
C THR A 95 -7.45 7.75 11.90
N VAL A 96 -7.84 6.86 12.81
CA VAL A 96 -7.01 6.42 13.94
C VAL A 96 -7.05 4.90 14.03
N SER A 97 -5.89 4.28 14.16
CA SER A 97 -5.75 2.83 14.37
C SER A 97 -5.97 2.44 15.84
N SER A 98 -6.17 1.15 16.10
CA SER A 98 -6.27 0.61 17.46
C SER A 98 -5.01 0.86 18.32
N SER A 99 -3.86 1.05 17.69
CA SER A 99 -2.58 1.36 18.35
C SER A 99 -2.28 2.86 18.46
N GLY A 100 -3.24 3.74 18.10
CA GLY A 100 -3.14 5.19 18.28
C GLY A 100 -2.42 5.94 17.16
N TYR A 101 -2.12 5.31 16.02
CA TYR A 101 -1.63 6.04 14.83
C TYR A 101 -2.78 6.78 14.17
N VAL A 102 -2.66 8.11 14.13
CA VAL A 102 -3.58 9.02 13.44
C VAL A 102 -3.04 9.31 12.04
N LYS A 103 -3.79 9.00 10.98
CA LYS A 103 -3.43 9.29 9.57
C LYS A 103 -4.31 10.41 9.01
N GLY A 104 -3.69 11.40 8.38
CA GLY A 104 -4.41 12.47 7.68
C GLY A 104 -5.00 11.97 6.36
N VAL A 105 -6.28 12.24 6.10
CA VAL A 105 -6.99 11.80 4.89
C VAL A 105 -7.31 12.99 3.98
N LYS A 106 -7.91 14.05 4.54
CA LYS A 106 -8.30 15.25 3.79
C LYS A 106 -8.05 16.50 4.63
N LYS A 107 -7.70 17.60 3.95
CA LYS A 107 -7.55 18.92 4.59
C LYS A 107 -8.80 19.25 5.41
N GLY A 108 -8.61 19.63 6.68
CA GLY A 108 -9.72 19.92 7.59
C GLY A 108 -9.30 19.86 9.05
N THR A 109 -10.27 19.90 9.96
CA THR A 109 -10.03 19.69 11.39
C THR A 109 -11.04 18.71 11.95
N THR A 110 -10.59 17.77 12.76
CA THR A 110 -11.43 16.79 13.45
C THR A 110 -10.91 16.54 14.86
N THR A 111 -11.59 15.70 15.63
CA THR A 111 -11.18 15.33 16.99
C THR A 111 -10.98 13.82 17.08
N VAL A 112 -9.84 13.42 17.63
CA VAL A 112 -9.54 12.03 18.02
C VAL A 112 -9.77 11.89 19.52
N SER A 113 -10.45 10.83 19.92
CA SER A 113 -10.77 10.52 21.31
C SER A 113 -10.13 9.20 21.73
N ALA A 114 -9.52 9.18 22.91
CA ALA A 114 -8.99 7.99 23.58
C ALA A 114 -9.77 7.74 24.86
N LYS A 115 -10.41 6.57 24.95
CA LYS A 115 -11.16 6.14 26.14
C LYS A 115 -10.38 5.07 26.90
N VAL A 116 -10.14 5.32 28.18
CA VAL A 116 -9.43 4.41 29.09
C VAL A 116 -9.97 4.59 30.51
N LEU A 117 -10.19 3.49 31.23
CA LEU A 117 -10.72 3.49 32.61
C LEU A 117 -11.95 4.41 32.80
N GLY A 118 -12.89 4.37 31.85
CA GLY A 118 -14.11 5.19 31.88
C GLY A 118 -13.92 6.68 31.55
N LYS A 119 -12.67 7.19 31.50
CA LYS A 119 -12.35 8.57 31.15
C LYS A 119 -12.11 8.72 29.64
N THR A 120 -12.41 9.90 29.11
CA THR A 120 -12.19 10.25 27.70
C THR A 120 -11.23 11.41 27.57
N TYR A 121 -10.19 11.23 26.77
CA TYR A 121 -9.19 12.24 26.45
C TYR A 121 -9.30 12.61 24.98
N THR A 122 -9.24 13.90 24.65
CA THR A 122 -9.44 14.38 23.28
C THR A 122 -8.20 15.10 22.75
N CYS A 123 -7.97 14.95 21.45
CA CYS A 123 -6.95 15.69 20.71
C CYS A 123 -7.57 16.31 19.46
N LYS A 124 -7.38 17.62 19.28
CA LYS A 124 -7.72 18.33 18.04
C LYS A 124 -6.71 18.00 16.96
N VAL A 125 -7.18 17.40 15.87
CA VAL A 125 -6.36 17.05 14.71
C VAL A 125 -6.66 18.02 13.59
N THR A 126 -5.67 18.83 13.21
CA THR A 126 -5.73 19.63 11.98
C THR A 126 -4.93 18.92 10.90
N VAL A 127 -5.58 18.69 9.76
CA VAL A 127 -4.99 18.05 8.60
C VAL A 127 -4.70 19.12 7.55
N GLU A 128 -3.44 19.23 7.16
CA GLU A 128 -2.94 20.15 6.15
C GLU A 128 -2.72 19.44 4.81
N ARG A 129 -2.84 20.20 3.72
CA ARG A 129 -2.51 19.74 2.36
C ARG A 129 -1.56 20.77 1.75
N PRO A 130 -0.24 20.58 1.89
CA PRO A 130 0.74 21.38 1.21
C PRO A 130 0.56 21.29 -0.31
N VAL A 131 0.82 22.40 -1.00
CA VAL A 131 0.77 22.48 -2.46
C VAL A 131 2.02 23.22 -2.92
N LEU A 132 2.82 22.55 -3.75
CA LEU A 132 3.98 23.13 -4.41
C LEU A 132 3.52 24.07 -5.54
N SER A 133 4.17 25.22 -5.70
CA SER A 133 3.77 26.22 -6.68
C SER A 133 3.91 25.77 -8.13
N CYS A 134 4.82 24.82 -8.40
CA CYS A 134 5.12 24.36 -9.75
C CYS A 134 5.80 22.98 -9.70
N ASN A 135 5.21 21.99 -10.39
CA ASN A 135 5.70 20.61 -10.45
C ASN A 135 6.55 20.30 -11.70
N SER A 136 6.54 21.20 -12.68
CA SER A 136 7.15 21.04 -14.00
C SER A 136 7.74 22.38 -14.43
N TYR A 137 9.03 22.42 -14.79
CA TYR A 137 9.69 23.67 -15.13
C TYR A 137 10.69 23.50 -16.28
N LEU A 138 10.59 24.37 -17.28
CA LEU A 138 11.57 24.52 -18.35
C LEU A 138 12.44 25.75 -18.06
N GLY A 139 13.71 25.52 -17.73
CA GLY A 139 14.64 26.56 -17.34
C GLY A 139 15.71 26.87 -18.39
N VAL A 140 16.33 28.04 -18.25
CA VAL A 140 17.50 28.45 -19.03
C VAL A 140 18.65 28.71 -18.06
N ILE A 141 19.87 28.27 -18.41
CA ILE A 141 21.08 28.50 -17.61
C ILE A 141 21.21 30.00 -17.24
N ASN A 142 21.68 30.27 -16.02
CA ASN A 142 21.82 31.60 -15.40
C ASN A 142 20.52 32.29 -15.00
N ASN A 143 19.35 31.78 -15.40
CA ASN A 143 18.09 32.25 -14.85
C ASN A 143 17.84 31.65 -13.45
N GLU A 144 16.88 32.24 -12.77
CA GLU A 144 16.41 31.81 -11.46
C GLU A 144 14.88 31.79 -11.40
N THR A 145 14.36 30.98 -10.49
CA THR A 145 12.94 30.94 -10.15
C THR A 145 12.79 30.76 -8.64
N THR A 146 11.60 30.96 -8.11
CA THR A 146 11.29 30.69 -6.70
C THR A 146 10.13 29.72 -6.62
N LEU A 147 10.39 28.56 -6.02
CA LEU A 147 9.36 27.60 -5.69
C LEU A 147 8.85 27.87 -4.28
N THR A 148 7.53 27.82 -4.10
CA THR A 148 6.90 28.02 -2.79
C THR A 148 6.01 26.83 -2.46
N VAL A 149 5.81 26.57 -1.17
CA VAL A 149 4.83 25.58 -0.70
C VAL A 149 3.78 26.32 0.11
N SER A 150 2.53 26.27 -0.34
CA SER A 150 1.38 26.85 0.35
C SER A 150 0.60 25.75 1.09
N GLY A 151 -0.37 26.14 1.95
CA GLY A 151 -1.27 25.18 2.59
C GLY A 151 -0.68 24.39 3.76
N THR A 152 0.48 24.83 4.28
CA THR A 152 1.11 24.27 5.48
C THR A 152 1.70 25.34 6.39
N THR A 153 1.70 25.08 7.69
CA THR A 153 2.41 25.87 8.70
C THR A 153 3.77 25.27 9.07
N LYS A 154 4.08 24.07 8.56
CA LYS A 154 5.35 23.39 8.83
C LYS A 154 6.49 24.00 8.02
N LYS A 155 7.70 23.89 8.57
CA LYS A 155 8.93 24.24 7.85
C LYS A 155 9.10 23.33 6.64
N VAL A 156 9.50 23.93 5.53
CA VAL A 156 9.83 23.22 4.28
C VAL A 156 11.34 23.02 4.22
N ALA A 157 11.78 21.79 3.95
CA ALA A 157 13.16 21.50 3.59
C ALA A 157 13.27 21.37 2.06
N TRP A 158 14.34 21.92 1.47
CA TRP A 158 14.56 21.93 0.03
C TRP A 158 15.83 21.16 -0.31
N THR A 159 15.78 20.36 -1.38
CA THR A 159 16.94 19.64 -1.91
C THR A 159 16.92 19.66 -3.43
N SER A 160 18.10 19.48 -4.03
CA SER A 160 18.27 19.30 -5.48
C SER A 160 18.87 17.93 -5.73
N SER A 161 18.33 17.18 -6.70
CA SER A 161 18.90 15.88 -7.08
C SER A 161 20.28 16.01 -7.75
N ASN A 162 20.62 17.20 -8.27
CA ASN A 162 21.90 17.47 -8.89
C ASN A 162 22.27 18.96 -8.78
N GLU A 163 23.05 19.30 -7.76
CA GLU A 163 23.50 20.67 -7.51
C GLU A 163 24.40 21.25 -8.60
N LYS A 164 24.97 20.42 -9.49
CA LYS A 164 25.72 20.91 -10.67
C LYS A 164 24.78 21.44 -11.77
N VAL A 165 23.52 21.00 -11.79
CA VAL A 165 22.50 21.42 -12.76
C VAL A 165 21.67 22.58 -12.20
N ALA A 166 21.21 22.46 -10.96
CA ALA A 166 20.51 23.54 -10.27
C ALA A 166 20.69 23.47 -8.75
N THR A 167 20.83 24.61 -8.11
CA THR A 167 20.86 24.74 -6.64
C THR A 167 19.56 25.30 -6.13
N VAL A 168 19.13 24.91 -4.93
CA VAL A 168 17.97 25.48 -4.24
C VAL A 168 18.33 25.97 -2.85
N THR A 169 17.91 27.18 -2.51
CA THR A 169 18.13 27.76 -1.18
C THR A 169 17.08 27.27 -0.17
N LYS A 170 17.32 27.52 1.13
CA LYS A 170 16.35 27.26 2.21
C LYS A 170 14.98 27.94 2.02
N ASN A 171 14.89 28.98 1.20
CA ASN A 171 13.67 29.73 0.91
C ASN A 171 13.02 29.31 -0.43
N GLY A 172 13.50 28.25 -1.08
CA GLY A 172 12.94 27.77 -2.35
C GLY A 172 13.40 28.54 -3.60
N LYS A 173 14.35 29.48 -3.47
CA LYS A 173 14.98 30.13 -4.63
C LYS A 173 15.89 29.13 -5.35
N VAL A 174 15.60 28.87 -6.62
CA VAL A 174 16.32 27.92 -7.49
C VAL A 174 17.14 28.69 -8.52
N LYS A 175 18.42 28.34 -8.67
CA LYS A 175 19.32 28.90 -9.68
C LYS A 175 19.75 27.80 -10.65
N PHE A 176 19.65 28.06 -11.95
CA PHE A 176 20.01 27.11 -13.00
C PHE A 176 21.45 27.31 -13.45
N LEU A 177 22.26 26.25 -13.37
CA LEU A 177 23.72 26.31 -13.52
C LEU A 177 24.22 25.63 -14.79
N ALA A 178 23.64 24.49 -15.17
CA ALA A 178 24.05 23.72 -16.34
C ALA A 178 22.86 23.08 -17.04
N LYS A 179 23.04 22.71 -18.31
CA LYS A 179 22.05 21.96 -19.08
C LYS A 179 21.85 20.57 -18.47
N GLY A 180 20.61 20.13 -18.36
CA GLY A 180 20.28 18.79 -17.85
C GLY A 180 18.94 18.72 -17.12
N ASN A 181 18.56 17.51 -16.73
CA ASN A 181 17.39 17.24 -15.89
C ASN A 181 17.77 17.30 -14.42
N VAL A 182 16.92 17.91 -13.59
CA VAL A 182 17.10 17.99 -12.14
C VAL A 182 15.74 17.99 -11.46
N VAL A 183 15.65 17.34 -10.30
CA VAL A 183 14.46 17.32 -9.46
C VAL A 183 14.71 18.18 -8.24
N ILE A 184 13.89 19.22 -8.05
CA ILE A 184 13.87 20.01 -6.83
C ILE A 184 12.79 19.44 -5.91
N THR A 185 13.17 19.00 -4.72
CA THR A 185 12.26 18.37 -3.77
C THR A 185 12.00 19.31 -2.59
N ALA A 186 10.72 19.58 -2.33
CA ALA A 186 10.24 20.22 -1.12
C ALA A 186 9.71 19.16 -0.16
N THR A 187 10.26 19.08 1.04
CA THR A 187 9.84 18.12 2.07
C THR A 187 9.14 18.85 3.21
N VAL A 188 7.92 18.40 3.53
CA VAL A 188 7.07 18.93 4.60
C VAL A 188 6.68 17.79 5.53
N GLY A 189 7.29 17.73 6.71
CA GLY A 189 7.17 16.54 7.56
C GLY A 189 7.78 15.32 6.87
N ASN A 190 7.02 14.23 6.75
CA ASN A 190 7.46 13.01 6.05
C ASN A 190 7.02 12.95 4.58
N GLN A 191 6.46 14.03 4.03
CA GLN A 191 5.98 14.06 2.65
C GLN A 191 6.90 14.90 1.77
N SER A 192 7.12 14.42 0.56
CA SER A 192 7.95 15.07 -0.45
C SER A 192 7.11 15.46 -1.66
N TYR A 193 7.38 16.66 -2.18
CA TYR A 193 6.75 17.24 -3.36
C TYR A 193 7.83 17.56 -4.38
N TYR A 194 7.62 17.15 -5.63
CA TYR A 194 8.65 17.20 -6.67
C TYR A 194 8.34 18.27 -7.71
N SER A 195 9.36 19.08 -8.02
CA SER A 195 9.42 19.88 -9.23
C SER A 195 10.46 19.26 -10.15
N TYR A 196 10.02 18.68 -11.26
CA TYR A 196 10.93 18.20 -12.30
C TYR A 196 11.30 19.40 -13.17
N CYS A 197 12.58 19.62 -13.37
CA CYS A 197 13.10 20.74 -14.13
C CYS A 197 14.00 20.25 -15.26
N THR A 198 13.81 20.79 -16.47
CA THR A 198 14.74 20.60 -17.59
C THR A 198 15.40 21.92 -17.93
N ILE A 199 16.72 21.96 -17.81
CA ILE A 199 17.51 23.16 -18.01
C ILE A 199 18.17 23.13 -19.37
N TYR A 200 18.03 24.23 -20.11
CA TYR A 200 18.55 24.39 -21.46
C TYR A 200 19.58 25.52 -21.54
N THR A 201 20.42 25.49 -22.57
CA THR A 201 21.08 26.70 -23.05
C THR A 201 20.04 27.64 -23.66
N SER A 202 20.33 28.94 -23.74
CA SER A 202 19.39 29.88 -24.37
C SER A 202 19.13 29.58 -25.84
N SER A 203 20.12 29.02 -26.56
CA SER A 203 19.96 28.60 -27.95
C SER A 203 19.04 27.38 -28.08
N ASP A 204 19.22 26.37 -27.23
CA ASP A 204 18.44 25.14 -27.30
C ASP A 204 16.98 25.42 -26.92
N TYR A 205 16.76 26.24 -25.88
CA TYR A 205 15.42 26.61 -25.44
C TYR A 205 14.59 27.32 -26.53
N ARG A 206 15.24 28.14 -27.36
CA ARG A 206 14.59 28.84 -28.49
C ARG A 206 14.26 27.93 -29.66
N LYS A 207 14.96 26.79 -29.79
CA LYS A 207 14.70 25.80 -30.84
C LYS A 207 13.53 24.87 -30.49
N LEU A 208 13.19 24.74 -29.20
CA LEU A 208 12.06 23.93 -28.76
C LEU A 208 10.76 24.45 -29.37
N THR A 209 10.11 23.57 -30.11
CA THR A 209 8.74 23.72 -30.60
C THR A 209 7.75 23.78 -29.43
N LYS A 210 6.52 24.20 -29.73
CA LYS A 210 5.43 24.17 -28.75
C LYS A 210 5.14 22.74 -28.27
N MET A 211 5.09 21.78 -29.20
CA MET A 211 4.78 20.38 -28.89
C MET A 211 5.84 19.75 -27.97
N GLU A 212 7.13 19.98 -28.22
CA GLU A 212 8.19 19.47 -27.34
C GLU A 212 8.05 19.99 -25.91
N LYS A 213 7.70 21.28 -25.73
CA LYS A 213 7.46 21.86 -24.40
C LYS A 213 6.25 21.23 -23.71
N GLU A 214 5.18 20.96 -24.46
CA GLU A 214 3.97 20.32 -23.95
C GLU A 214 4.23 18.86 -23.54
N VAL A 215 4.95 18.09 -24.36
CA VAL A 215 5.38 16.72 -24.05
C VAL A 215 6.21 16.68 -22.77
N ILE A 216 7.23 17.54 -22.67
CA ILE A 216 8.07 17.63 -21.48
C ILE A 216 7.24 17.95 -20.24
N ASN A 217 6.38 18.97 -20.34
CA ASN A 217 5.54 19.38 -19.22
C ASN A 217 4.59 18.24 -18.78
N LYS A 218 4.00 17.53 -19.74
CA LYS A 218 3.07 16.43 -19.46
C LYS A 218 3.78 15.28 -18.72
N ILE A 219 4.96 14.86 -19.18
CA ILE A 219 5.78 13.84 -18.51
C ILE A 219 6.13 14.28 -17.09
N GLN A 220 6.62 15.50 -16.90
CA GLN A 220 7.01 16.03 -15.60
C GLN A 220 5.85 16.06 -14.60
N LEU A 221 4.64 16.42 -15.06
CA LEU A 221 3.44 16.39 -14.22
C LEU A 221 3.05 14.96 -13.82
N ILE A 222 3.03 14.02 -14.78
CA ILE A 222 2.74 12.60 -14.49
C ILE A 222 3.71 12.05 -13.45
N LEU A 223 5.00 12.35 -13.60
CA LEU A 223 6.03 11.92 -12.65
C LEU A 223 5.86 12.57 -11.27
N ALA A 224 5.55 13.87 -11.20
CA ALA A 224 5.37 14.59 -9.95
C ALA A 224 4.15 14.12 -9.15
N GLU A 225 3.10 13.67 -9.84
CA GLU A 225 1.87 13.19 -9.21
C GLU A 225 1.96 11.76 -8.70
N ASN A 226 2.78 10.92 -9.34
CA ASN A 226 2.75 9.47 -9.12
C ASN A 226 4.04 8.88 -8.55
N ILE A 227 5.21 9.49 -8.82
CA ILE A 227 6.48 8.98 -8.30
C ILE A 227 6.74 9.51 -6.90
N THR A 228 7.08 8.59 -6.00
CA THR A 228 7.43 8.91 -4.61
C THR A 228 8.86 8.51 -4.27
N SER A 229 9.37 9.05 -3.18
CA SER A 229 10.73 8.78 -2.67
C SER A 229 10.87 7.38 -2.07
N HIS A 230 9.75 6.71 -1.80
CA HIS A 230 9.72 5.35 -1.28
C HIS A 230 9.74 4.29 -2.38
N MET A 231 9.52 4.68 -3.64
CA MET A 231 9.56 3.74 -4.76
C MET A 231 11.00 3.36 -5.12
N THR A 232 11.23 2.06 -5.21
CA THR A 232 12.41 1.44 -5.81
C THR A 232 12.50 1.77 -7.31
N VAL A 233 13.67 1.54 -7.91
CA VAL A 233 13.87 1.74 -9.35
C VAL A 233 12.92 0.84 -10.18
N VAL A 234 12.74 -0.41 -9.77
CA VAL A 234 11.83 -1.35 -10.43
C VAL A 234 10.38 -0.90 -10.34
N GLU A 235 9.92 -0.40 -9.19
CA GLU A 235 8.56 0.14 -9.06
C GLU A 235 8.33 1.39 -9.93
N LYS A 236 9.36 2.21 -10.13
CA LYS A 236 9.29 3.35 -11.06
C LYS A 236 9.19 2.89 -12.52
N ILE A 237 9.95 1.87 -12.91
CA ILE A 237 9.89 1.26 -14.24
C ILE A 237 8.51 0.65 -14.47
N ARG A 238 7.99 -0.12 -13.49
CA ARG A 238 6.64 -0.68 -13.53
C ARG A 238 5.59 0.40 -13.68
N PHE A 239 5.65 1.48 -12.90
CA PHE A 239 4.70 2.58 -13.03
C PHE A 239 4.66 3.14 -14.45
N VAL A 240 5.82 3.38 -15.07
CA VAL A 240 5.88 3.91 -16.44
C VAL A 240 5.34 2.89 -17.43
N HIS A 241 5.75 1.63 -17.32
CA HIS A 241 5.22 0.53 -18.13
C HIS A 241 3.69 0.47 -18.07
N ASP A 242 3.13 0.39 -16.86
CA ASP A 242 1.69 0.28 -16.64
C ASP A 242 0.96 1.54 -17.12
N TYR A 243 1.55 2.73 -16.93
CA TYR A 243 0.97 3.97 -17.42
C TYR A 243 0.81 3.95 -18.93
N LEU A 244 1.81 3.46 -19.68
CA LEU A 244 1.73 3.38 -21.14
C LEU A 244 0.64 2.40 -21.58
N VAL A 245 0.63 1.19 -21.01
CA VAL A 245 -0.38 0.17 -21.35
C VAL A 245 -1.79 0.63 -21.00
N LEU A 246 -2.00 1.27 -19.85
CA LEU A 246 -3.33 1.66 -19.39
C LEU A 246 -3.90 2.92 -20.04
N HIS A 247 -3.07 3.70 -20.76
CA HIS A 247 -3.48 5.00 -21.31
C HIS A 247 -3.21 5.10 -22.80
N THR A 248 -2.92 4.00 -23.49
CA THR A 248 -2.66 4.01 -24.92
C THR A 248 -3.24 2.77 -25.56
N GLU A 249 -3.97 2.97 -26.65
CA GLU A 249 -4.43 1.92 -27.55
C GLU A 249 -3.39 1.74 -28.67
N TYR A 250 -3.02 0.50 -28.96
CA TYR A 250 -2.19 0.21 -30.14
C TYR A 250 -2.95 0.49 -31.44
N PHE A 251 -2.69 1.64 -32.06
CA PHE A 251 -3.40 2.09 -33.26
C PHE A 251 -2.57 3.07 -34.10
N GLU A 252 -2.38 2.73 -35.38
CA GLU A 252 -1.75 3.61 -36.36
C GLU A 252 -2.81 4.47 -37.06
N TYR A 253 -2.71 5.80 -36.92
CA TYR A 253 -3.66 6.74 -37.54
C TYR A 253 -2.99 7.93 -38.23
N SER A 254 -1.77 8.28 -37.83
CA SER A 254 -1.00 9.39 -38.38
C SER A 254 0.46 9.32 -37.92
N ASN A 255 1.30 10.23 -38.41
CA ASN A 255 2.68 10.38 -37.92
C ASN A 255 2.78 10.56 -36.40
N ARG A 256 1.76 11.11 -35.74
CA ARG A 256 1.76 11.29 -34.27
C ARG A 256 1.79 9.96 -33.51
N SER A 257 1.29 8.87 -34.12
CA SER A 257 1.32 7.54 -33.50
C SER A 257 2.74 6.98 -33.30
N TYR A 258 3.72 7.55 -34.00
CA TYR A 258 5.13 7.17 -33.89
C TYR A 258 5.89 7.96 -32.82
N HIS A 259 5.23 8.92 -32.14
CA HIS A 259 5.89 9.88 -31.26
C HIS A 259 5.16 10.03 -29.91
N PRO A 260 5.81 10.63 -28.89
CA PRO A 260 5.24 10.74 -27.55
C PRO A 260 3.91 11.48 -27.46
N GLU A 261 3.63 12.41 -28.38
CA GLU A 261 2.34 13.09 -28.41
C GLU A 261 1.14 12.15 -28.68
N GLY A 262 1.34 11.07 -29.44
CA GLY A 262 0.31 10.06 -29.69
C GLY A 262 -0.08 9.35 -28.40
N VAL A 263 0.92 8.97 -27.60
CA VAL A 263 0.75 8.36 -26.27
C VAL A 263 0.15 9.36 -25.27
N LEU A 264 0.75 10.54 -25.14
CA LEU A 264 0.49 11.46 -24.02
C LEU A 264 -0.77 12.31 -24.17
N PHE A 265 -1.24 12.54 -25.40
CA PHE A 265 -2.38 13.40 -25.69
C PHE A 265 -3.51 12.70 -26.43
N ASP A 266 -3.18 11.77 -27.33
CA ASP A 266 -4.19 11.13 -28.19
C ASP A 266 -4.60 9.75 -27.66
N GLY A 267 -3.80 9.16 -26.77
CA GLY A 267 -3.99 7.80 -26.24
C GLY A 267 -3.89 6.72 -27.31
N LYS A 268 -3.13 6.97 -28.38
CA LYS A 268 -2.99 6.05 -29.53
C LYS A 268 -1.57 6.09 -30.08
N ALA A 269 -0.92 4.94 -30.21
CA ALA A 269 0.43 4.86 -30.75
C ALA A 269 0.74 3.51 -31.39
N VAL A 270 1.85 3.46 -32.12
CA VAL A 270 2.52 2.22 -32.55
C VAL A 270 3.80 2.00 -31.71
N CYS A 271 4.48 0.88 -31.92
CA CYS A 271 5.64 0.47 -31.12
C CYS A 271 6.68 1.58 -30.87
N GLN A 272 7.00 2.37 -31.90
CA GLN A 272 7.93 3.49 -31.77
C GLN A 272 7.43 4.56 -30.78
N GLY A 273 6.15 4.94 -30.82
CA GLY A 273 5.59 5.94 -29.91
C GLY A 273 5.63 5.49 -28.45
N TYR A 274 5.33 4.21 -28.17
CA TYR A 274 5.49 3.61 -26.84
C TYR A 274 6.94 3.68 -26.38
N ALA A 275 7.87 3.21 -27.23
CA ALA A 275 9.28 3.09 -26.87
C ALA A 275 9.99 4.44 -26.70
N GLU A 276 9.66 5.44 -27.53
CA GLU A 276 10.15 6.82 -27.38
C GLU A 276 9.63 7.44 -26.08
N THR A 277 8.34 7.23 -25.76
CA THR A 277 7.75 7.78 -24.52
C THR A 277 8.35 7.13 -23.28
N PHE A 278 8.53 5.80 -23.30
CA PHE A 278 9.18 5.08 -22.21
C PHE A 278 10.60 5.58 -21.97
N GLU A 279 11.41 5.74 -23.02
CA GLU A 279 12.77 6.29 -22.92
C GLU A 279 12.76 7.69 -22.30
N LEU A 280 11.84 8.57 -22.71
CA LEU A 280 11.71 9.91 -22.11
C LEU A 280 11.43 9.84 -20.60
N PHE A 281 10.49 9.00 -20.17
CA PHE A 281 10.22 8.79 -18.75
C PHE A 281 11.46 8.30 -18.00
N MET A 282 12.18 7.31 -18.54
CA MET A 282 13.42 6.79 -17.93
C MET A 282 14.49 7.87 -17.81
N ASN A 283 14.65 8.72 -18.83
CA ASN A 283 15.59 9.86 -18.81
C ASN A 283 15.26 10.87 -17.71
N TYR A 284 13.98 11.15 -17.45
CA TYR A 284 13.56 12.02 -16.35
C TYR A 284 13.74 11.37 -14.97
N LEU A 285 13.63 10.05 -14.91
CA LEU A 285 13.88 9.27 -13.70
C LEU A 285 15.37 9.01 -13.46
N SER A 286 16.25 9.45 -14.35
CA SER A 286 17.70 9.17 -14.33
C SER A 286 18.01 7.67 -14.32
N ILE A 287 17.20 6.88 -15.04
CA ILE A 287 17.39 5.45 -15.23
C ILE A 287 18.07 5.25 -16.58
N GLU A 288 19.28 4.69 -16.58
CA GLU A 288 20.00 4.42 -17.81
C GLU A 288 19.23 3.41 -18.65
N ASN A 289 18.98 3.74 -19.92
CA ASN A 289 18.12 2.98 -20.81
C ASN A 289 18.61 3.06 -22.26
N ARG A 290 18.05 2.23 -23.15
CA ARG A 290 18.29 2.25 -24.59
C ARG A 290 16.99 2.04 -25.35
N PHE A 291 16.76 2.83 -26.39
CA PHE A 291 15.80 2.54 -27.45
C PHE A 291 16.35 1.44 -28.38
N VAL A 292 15.60 0.35 -28.55
CA VAL A 292 16.02 -0.82 -29.33
C VAL A 292 15.17 -0.94 -30.58
N VAL A 293 15.82 -1.18 -31.73
CA VAL A 293 15.17 -1.48 -33.00
C VAL A 293 15.52 -2.90 -33.41
N GLY A 294 14.52 -3.62 -33.91
CA GLY A 294 14.71 -4.98 -34.41
C GLY A 294 13.45 -5.54 -35.02
N THR A 295 13.17 -6.80 -34.75
CA THR A 295 11.93 -7.46 -35.18
C THR A 295 11.29 -8.23 -34.04
N GLY A 296 9.97 -8.24 -33.97
CA GLY A 296 9.18 -9.11 -33.12
C GLY A 296 8.28 -9.97 -34.00
N GLY A 297 8.35 -11.30 -33.87
CA GLY A 297 7.48 -12.20 -34.65
C GLY A 297 7.71 -12.16 -36.18
N GLY A 298 8.80 -11.52 -36.63
CA GLY A 298 9.15 -11.35 -38.04
C GLY A 298 8.80 -9.98 -38.64
N VAL A 299 8.13 -9.09 -37.89
CA VAL A 299 7.84 -7.72 -38.32
C VAL A 299 8.76 -6.71 -37.63
N SER A 300 9.01 -5.57 -38.28
CA SER A 300 9.78 -4.46 -37.68
C SER A 300 9.15 -4.05 -36.36
N HIS A 301 9.98 -3.86 -35.33
CA HIS A 301 9.51 -3.55 -33.98
C HIS A 301 10.51 -2.68 -33.22
N ALA A 302 10.01 -1.91 -32.25
CA ALA A 302 10.80 -1.09 -31.36
C ALA A 302 10.36 -1.29 -29.90
N TRP A 303 11.33 -1.35 -28.98
CA TRP A 303 11.12 -1.53 -27.54
C TRP A 303 12.29 -0.91 -26.76
N ASN A 304 12.41 -1.15 -25.45
CA ASN A 304 13.46 -0.56 -24.63
C ASN A 304 14.31 -1.59 -23.86
N MET A 305 15.51 -1.16 -23.47
CA MET A 305 16.28 -1.79 -22.42
C MET A 305 16.47 -0.80 -21.26
N VAL A 306 16.53 -1.31 -20.04
CA VAL A 306 16.83 -0.53 -18.82
C VAL A 306 17.96 -1.19 -18.05
N LYS A 307 18.80 -0.38 -17.43
CA LYS A 307 19.89 -0.84 -16.57
C LYS A 307 19.49 -0.73 -15.11
N LEU A 308 19.49 -1.87 -14.45
CA LEU A 308 19.35 -2.02 -13.01
C LEU A 308 20.73 -2.24 -12.38
N GLU A 309 20.75 -2.45 -11.07
CA GLU A 309 21.98 -2.58 -10.29
C GLU A 309 22.84 -3.79 -10.67
N ASP A 310 22.24 -4.88 -11.16
CA ASP A 310 22.94 -6.10 -11.56
C ASP A 310 23.14 -6.23 -13.08
N GLY A 311 22.56 -5.33 -13.87
CA GLY A 311 22.80 -5.25 -15.31
C GLY A 311 21.57 -4.84 -16.12
N TRP A 312 21.57 -5.22 -17.39
CA TRP A 312 20.57 -4.78 -18.37
C TRP A 312 19.41 -5.76 -18.48
N TYR A 313 18.24 -5.21 -18.77
CA TYR A 313 16.98 -5.93 -18.97
C TYR A 313 16.19 -5.34 -20.13
N HIS A 314 15.46 -6.18 -20.85
CA HIS A 314 14.47 -5.77 -21.83
C HIS A 314 13.14 -5.38 -21.18
N VAL A 315 12.46 -4.39 -21.75
CA VAL A 315 11.07 -4.00 -21.44
C VAL A 315 10.36 -3.66 -22.75
N ASP A 316 9.23 -4.31 -23.01
CA ASP A 316 8.40 -4.06 -24.21
C ASP A 316 6.94 -3.82 -23.82
N SER A 317 6.65 -2.56 -23.48
CA SER A 317 5.29 -2.15 -23.09
C SER A 317 4.27 -2.30 -24.21
N THR A 318 4.70 -2.35 -25.48
CA THR A 318 3.77 -2.50 -26.61
C THR A 318 3.25 -3.92 -26.71
N TRP A 319 4.09 -4.92 -26.50
CA TRP A 319 3.65 -6.33 -26.54
C TRP A 319 3.03 -6.80 -25.22
N ASP A 320 3.17 -6.00 -24.15
CA ASP A 320 2.44 -6.15 -22.89
C ASP A 320 1.10 -5.39 -22.85
N ASP A 321 0.79 -4.64 -23.92
CA ASP A 321 -0.53 -4.06 -24.16
C ASP A 321 -1.49 -5.11 -24.76
N PRO A 322 -2.56 -5.51 -24.06
CA PRO A 322 -3.47 -6.54 -24.55
C PRO A 322 -4.22 -6.09 -25.81
N VAL A 323 -4.24 -6.92 -26.86
CA VAL A 323 -5.05 -6.66 -28.07
C VAL A 323 -6.14 -7.75 -28.24
N PRO A 324 -7.43 -7.40 -28.42
CA PRO A 324 -7.99 -6.05 -28.33
C PRO A 324 -7.84 -5.47 -26.92
N ASP A 325 -7.69 -4.14 -26.86
CA ASP A 325 -7.50 -3.41 -25.60
C ASP A 325 -8.63 -3.70 -24.60
N LYS A 326 -8.23 -3.89 -23.34
CA LYS A 326 -9.12 -4.17 -22.22
C LYS A 326 -8.83 -3.15 -21.13
N GLU A 327 -9.77 -2.22 -20.97
CA GLU A 327 -9.70 -1.18 -19.95
C GLU A 327 -9.28 -1.73 -18.57
N GLY A 328 -8.19 -1.19 -18.04
CA GLY A 328 -7.68 -1.55 -16.72
C GLY A 328 -6.82 -2.82 -16.67
N ARG A 329 -6.45 -3.41 -17.82
CA ARG A 329 -5.65 -4.65 -17.88
C ARG A 329 -4.24 -4.38 -18.40
N VAL A 330 -3.25 -5.00 -17.76
CA VAL A 330 -1.83 -4.93 -18.12
C VAL A 330 -1.25 -6.34 -18.13
N LEU A 331 -0.38 -6.66 -19.09
CA LEU A 331 0.41 -7.89 -19.10
C LEU A 331 1.86 -7.58 -18.69
N TYR A 332 2.64 -8.60 -18.32
CA TYR A 332 4.06 -8.44 -17.97
C TYR A 332 4.95 -9.48 -18.65
N THR A 333 4.46 -10.09 -19.73
CA THR A 333 5.17 -11.14 -20.48
C THR A 333 6.54 -10.66 -20.96
N TYR A 334 6.66 -9.37 -21.28
CA TYR A 334 7.86 -8.73 -21.80
C TYR A 334 8.51 -7.75 -20.81
N PHE A 335 8.24 -7.91 -19.52
CA PHE A 335 8.76 -7.06 -18.46
C PHE A 335 10.03 -7.63 -17.81
N LEU A 336 11.11 -6.85 -17.83
CA LEU A 336 12.42 -7.17 -17.25
C LEU A 336 12.96 -8.54 -17.67
N LEU A 337 13.07 -8.78 -18.98
CA LEU A 337 13.60 -10.03 -19.53
C LEU A 337 15.10 -9.98 -19.77
N ASP A 338 15.75 -11.14 -19.69
CA ASP A 338 17.10 -11.35 -20.22
C ASP A 338 17.06 -11.59 -21.75
N ASP A 339 18.24 -11.59 -22.39
CA ASP A 339 18.39 -11.81 -23.83
C ASP A 339 17.79 -13.15 -24.27
N LYS A 340 17.92 -14.20 -23.43
CA LYS A 340 17.47 -15.56 -23.74
C LYS A 340 15.94 -15.64 -23.78
N GLN A 341 15.28 -15.08 -22.77
CA GLN A 341 13.83 -15.00 -22.67
C GLN A 341 13.27 -14.14 -23.81
N MET A 342 13.86 -12.98 -24.07
CA MET A 342 13.43 -12.09 -25.16
C MET A 342 13.52 -12.78 -26.53
N LYS A 343 14.64 -13.46 -26.82
CA LYS A 343 14.80 -14.26 -28.06
C LYS A 343 13.80 -15.40 -28.16
N SER A 344 13.48 -16.07 -27.04
CA SER A 344 12.51 -17.17 -27.02
C SER A 344 11.09 -16.71 -27.38
N LEU A 345 10.78 -15.43 -27.16
CA LEU A 345 9.53 -14.79 -27.54
C LEU A 345 9.56 -14.19 -28.96
N ARG A 346 10.56 -14.58 -29.76
CA ARG A 346 10.70 -14.23 -31.19
C ARG A 346 11.11 -12.78 -31.45
N HIS A 347 11.67 -12.08 -30.46
CA HIS A 347 12.38 -10.82 -30.69
C HIS A 347 13.80 -11.06 -31.22
N LYS A 348 14.23 -10.23 -32.16
CA LYS A 348 15.59 -10.26 -32.72
C LYS A 348 16.10 -8.83 -32.90
N TRP A 349 17.35 -8.59 -32.54
CA TRP A 349 18.06 -7.33 -32.72
C TRP A 349 19.52 -7.62 -33.11
N ASN A 350 20.25 -6.60 -33.57
CA ASN A 350 21.68 -6.72 -33.75
C ASN A 350 22.39 -6.57 -32.40
N GLU A 351 22.77 -7.69 -31.79
CA GLU A 351 23.35 -7.73 -30.44
C GLU A 351 24.61 -6.86 -30.27
N LYS A 352 25.34 -6.58 -31.35
CA LYS A 352 26.56 -5.74 -31.31
C LYS A 352 26.26 -4.26 -31.04
N ASP A 353 25.04 -3.83 -31.31
CA ASP A 353 24.64 -2.42 -31.19
C ASP A 353 24.15 -2.08 -29.77
N TYR A 354 23.95 -3.09 -28.91
CA TYR A 354 23.29 -2.97 -27.63
C TYR A 354 24.05 -3.70 -26.51
N PRO A 355 23.90 -3.27 -25.24
CA PRO A 355 24.41 -4.04 -24.11
C PRO A 355 23.67 -5.39 -23.99
N SER A 356 24.38 -6.43 -23.56
CA SER A 356 23.77 -7.75 -23.29
C SER A 356 22.94 -7.73 -22.01
N CYS A 357 21.71 -8.22 -22.09
CA CYS A 357 20.84 -8.42 -20.92
C CYS A 357 21.07 -9.82 -20.34
N ASN A 358 22.08 -9.97 -19.49
CA ASN A 358 22.43 -11.25 -18.82
C ASN A 358 22.13 -11.22 -17.31
N ALA A 359 21.49 -10.15 -16.83
CA ALA A 359 21.17 -9.95 -15.43
C ALA A 359 19.99 -10.84 -15.02
N THR A 360 20.00 -11.37 -13.80
CA THR A 360 19.03 -12.40 -13.37
C THR A 360 18.22 -12.03 -12.14
N LYS A 361 18.63 -11.00 -11.36
CA LYS A 361 18.02 -10.66 -10.08
C LYS A 361 16.52 -10.35 -10.17
N PHE A 362 16.07 -9.76 -11.28
CA PHE A 362 14.70 -9.26 -11.43
C PHE A 362 13.83 -10.06 -12.43
N LEU A 363 14.29 -11.22 -12.92
CA LEU A 363 13.54 -12.00 -13.93
C LEU A 363 12.19 -12.53 -13.43
N THR A 364 12.01 -12.68 -12.12
CA THR A 364 10.76 -13.16 -11.51
C THR A 364 9.74 -12.04 -11.28
N MET A 365 10.11 -10.77 -11.54
CA MET A 365 9.21 -9.64 -11.31
C MET A 365 7.97 -9.71 -12.22
N LYS A 366 8.11 -10.22 -13.45
CA LYS A 366 6.97 -10.46 -14.33
C LYS A 366 5.94 -11.42 -13.75
N ASP A 367 6.40 -12.50 -13.10
CA ASP A 367 5.50 -13.53 -12.55
C ASP A 367 4.78 -12.98 -11.32
N LEU A 368 5.52 -12.24 -10.48
CA LEU A 368 4.95 -11.52 -9.34
C LEU A 368 3.86 -10.54 -9.78
N TYR A 369 4.15 -9.69 -10.76
CA TYR A 369 3.21 -8.66 -11.22
C TYR A 369 2.03 -9.26 -12.00
N THR A 370 2.24 -10.32 -12.76
CA THR A 370 1.16 -11.10 -13.39
C THR A 370 0.22 -11.68 -12.33
N GLN A 371 0.77 -12.23 -11.25
CA GLN A 371 -0.03 -12.77 -10.15
C GLN A 371 -0.80 -11.66 -9.42
N GLU A 372 -0.18 -10.50 -9.16
CA GLU A 372 -0.88 -9.35 -8.55
C GLU A 372 -2.08 -8.88 -9.40
N VAL A 373 -1.94 -8.81 -10.73
CA VAL A 373 -3.06 -8.47 -11.62
C VAL A 373 -4.15 -9.53 -11.54
N LYS A 374 -3.79 -10.82 -11.57
CA LYS A 374 -4.74 -11.92 -11.43
C LYS A 374 -5.52 -11.83 -10.10
N ASP A 375 -4.83 -11.57 -8.99
CA ASP A 375 -5.44 -11.46 -7.67
C ASP A 375 -6.45 -10.31 -7.60
N LEU A 376 -6.15 -9.18 -8.23
CA LEU A 376 -7.06 -8.03 -8.34
C LEU A 376 -8.28 -8.34 -9.22
N GLU A 377 -8.09 -9.02 -10.35
CA GLU A 377 -9.18 -9.49 -11.20
C GLU A 377 -10.10 -10.46 -10.45
N ASP A 378 -9.52 -11.42 -9.73
CA ASP A 378 -10.24 -12.39 -8.92
C ASP A 378 -11.03 -11.69 -7.78
N GLU A 379 -10.42 -10.73 -7.07
CA GLU A 379 -11.10 -9.96 -6.03
C GLU A 379 -12.31 -9.18 -6.58
N LYS A 380 -12.16 -8.56 -7.77
CA LYS A 380 -13.25 -7.84 -8.44
C LYS A 380 -14.40 -8.79 -8.79
N LEU A 381 -14.08 -9.96 -9.32
CA LEU A 381 -15.07 -10.98 -9.71
C LEU A 381 -15.80 -11.56 -8.50
N ILE A 382 -15.08 -11.85 -7.40
CA ILE A 382 -15.68 -12.29 -6.14
C ILE A 382 -16.67 -11.24 -5.61
N LYS A 383 -16.30 -9.95 -5.61
CA LYS A 383 -17.19 -8.86 -5.19
C LYS A 383 -18.44 -8.75 -6.08
N GLU A 384 -18.30 -8.99 -7.38
CA GLU A 384 -19.43 -8.99 -8.31
C GLU A 384 -20.42 -10.13 -7.99
N TYR A 385 -19.91 -11.36 -7.85
CA TYR A 385 -20.72 -12.53 -7.47
C TYR A 385 -21.35 -12.37 -6.07
N GLN A 386 -20.67 -11.69 -5.15
CA GLN A 386 -21.24 -11.35 -3.86
C GLN A 386 -22.38 -10.34 -3.99
N LYS A 387 -22.22 -9.31 -4.84
CA LYS A 387 -23.20 -8.24 -5.02
C LYS A 387 -24.47 -8.73 -5.72
N ASN A 388 -24.35 -9.62 -6.71
CA ASN A 388 -25.49 -10.15 -7.45
C ASN A 388 -26.16 -11.37 -6.76
N GLY A 389 -25.62 -11.82 -5.61
CA GLY A 389 -26.15 -12.96 -4.87
C GLY A 389 -25.75 -14.33 -5.42
N ASN A 390 -24.85 -14.40 -6.41
CA ASN A 390 -24.41 -15.65 -7.02
C ASN A 390 -23.20 -16.30 -6.29
N LEU A 391 -22.67 -15.65 -5.24
CA LEU A 391 -21.66 -16.22 -4.34
C LEU A 391 -22.33 -17.03 -3.22
N LEU A 392 -22.10 -18.33 -3.23
CA LEU A 392 -22.65 -19.28 -2.28
C LEU A 392 -21.74 -19.48 -1.06
N LYS A 393 -22.34 -19.90 0.06
CA LYS A 393 -21.60 -20.21 1.29
C LYS A 393 -20.94 -21.59 1.25
N THR A 394 -21.57 -22.54 0.59
CA THR A 394 -21.10 -23.93 0.46
C THR A 394 -21.43 -24.47 -0.92
N TRP A 395 -20.67 -25.46 -1.41
CA TRP A 395 -21.01 -26.12 -2.67
C TRP A 395 -22.37 -26.85 -2.61
N LYS A 396 -22.79 -27.30 -1.42
CA LYS A 396 -24.09 -27.98 -1.22
C LYS A 396 -25.29 -27.05 -1.46
N ASP A 397 -25.10 -25.75 -1.34
CA ASP A 397 -26.14 -24.76 -1.65
C ASP A 397 -26.27 -24.52 -3.15
N TYR A 398 -25.29 -24.97 -3.96
CA TYR A 398 -25.32 -24.82 -5.41
C TYR A 398 -26.55 -25.48 -6.00
N SER A 399 -26.80 -26.76 -5.69
CA SER A 399 -27.95 -27.47 -6.25
C SER A 399 -29.29 -26.80 -5.91
N LYS A 400 -29.39 -26.17 -4.72
CA LYS A 400 -30.61 -25.47 -4.30
C LYS A 400 -30.84 -24.19 -5.09
N GLU A 401 -29.82 -23.34 -5.20
CA GLU A 401 -29.93 -22.09 -5.96
C GLU A 401 -30.09 -22.36 -7.46
N TYR A 402 -29.42 -23.41 -7.97
CA TYR A 402 -29.60 -23.88 -9.34
C TYR A 402 -31.06 -24.25 -9.62
N VAL A 403 -31.70 -25.07 -8.78
CA VAL A 403 -33.11 -25.46 -8.97
C VAL A 403 -34.03 -24.24 -9.01
N LYS A 404 -33.80 -23.26 -8.13
CA LYS A 404 -34.59 -22.02 -8.10
C LYS A 404 -34.48 -21.25 -9.42
N ARG A 405 -33.27 -21.10 -9.97
CA ARG A 405 -33.04 -20.41 -11.26
C ARG A 405 -33.54 -21.22 -12.46
N TYR A 406 -33.36 -22.53 -12.43
CA TYR A 406 -33.87 -23.45 -13.44
C TYR A 406 -35.40 -23.38 -13.55
N GLN A 407 -36.10 -23.35 -12.41
CA GLN A 407 -37.56 -23.16 -12.36
C GLN A 407 -38.02 -21.78 -12.84
N GLN A 408 -37.12 -20.79 -12.87
CA GLN A 408 -37.37 -19.46 -13.44
C GLN A 408 -37.09 -19.41 -14.95
N GLY A 409 -36.72 -20.54 -15.57
CA GLY A 409 -36.46 -20.66 -17.01
C GLY A 409 -35.00 -20.37 -17.41
N GLU A 410 -34.06 -20.30 -16.46
CA GLU A 410 -32.64 -20.16 -16.79
C GLU A 410 -32.05 -21.50 -17.27
N GLU A 411 -31.45 -21.51 -18.46
CA GLU A 411 -30.81 -22.71 -19.02
C GLU A 411 -29.37 -22.91 -18.54
N TRP A 412 -28.54 -21.85 -18.65
CA TRP A 412 -27.15 -21.84 -18.19
C TRP A 412 -27.05 -21.03 -16.91
N ILE A 413 -26.69 -21.70 -15.82
CA ILE A 413 -26.63 -21.07 -14.50
C ILE A 413 -25.17 -21.04 -14.04
N SER A 414 -24.67 -19.83 -13.79
CA SER A 414 -23.31 -19.56 -13.35
C SER A 414 -23.30 -19.08 -11.90
N LEU A 415 -22.76 -19.90 -11.00
CA LEU A 415 -22.66 -19.60 -9.57
C LEU A 415 -21.22 -19.82 -9.09
N MET A 416 -20.85 -19.10 -8.03
CA MET A 416 -19.54 -19.18 -7.39
C MET A 416 -19.68 -19.86 -6.02
N TYR A 417 -18.76 -20.77 -5.69
CA TYR A 417 -18.76 -21.47 -4.39
C TYR A 417 -17.33 -21.77 -3.93
N PRO A 418 -17.09 -21.94 -2.61
CA PRO A 418 -15.74 -22.17 -2.09
C PRO A 418 -15.13 -23.48 -2.59
N GLN A 419 -13.83 -23.49 -2.87
CA GLN A 419 -13.07 -24.69 -3.25
C GLN A 419 -12.93 -25.67 -2.07
N LYS A 420 -12.90 -25.14 -0.85
CA LYS A 420 -12.80 -25.95 0.36
C LYS A 420 -13.97 -26.92 0.44
N ASP A 421 -13.65 -28.22 0.50
CA ASP A 421 -14.58 -29.34 0.56
C ASP A 421 -15.52 -29.45 -0.67
N ALA A 422 -15.13 -28.90 -1.83
CA ALA A 422 -15.93 -28.92 -3.05
C ALA A 422 -16.26 -30.36 -3.50
N GLY A 423 -17.55 -30.63 -3.71
CA GLY A 423 -18.01 -31.85 -4.38
C GLY A 423 -17.68 -31.81 -5.87
N SER A 424 -17.64 -32.98 -6.51
CA SER A 424 -17.53 -33.07 -7.97
C SER A 424 -18.74 -32.43 -8.65
N VAL A 425 -18.56 -31.92 -9.88
CA VAL A 425 -19.67 -31.41 -10.70
C VAL A 425 -20.80 -32.45 -10.82
N SER A 426 -20.45 -33.75 -10.89
CA SER A 426 -21.41 -34.84 -10.92
C SER A 426 -22.27 -34.95 -9.65
N GLU A 427 -21.71 -34.66 -8.46
CA GLU A 427 -22.45 -34.64 -7.19
C GLU A 427 -23.40 -33.44 -7.11
N ILE A 428 -22.97 -32.29 -7.62
CA ILE A 428 -23.82 -31.10 -7.74
C ILE A 428 -25.01 -31.40 -8.66
N ALA A 429 -24.77 -32.01 -9.82
CA ALA A 429 -25.82 -32.35 -10.78
C ALA A 429 -26.79 -33.40 -10.22
N ARG A 430 -26.30 -34.45 -9.54
CA ARG A 430 -27.16 -35.41 -8.80
C ARG A 430 -27.99 -34.73 -7.71
N GLY A 431 -27.42 -33.75 -7.01
CA GLY A 431 -28.13 -32.94 -6.04
C GLY A 431 -29.30 -32.16 -6.67
N VAL A 432 -29.10 -31.59 -7.86
CA VAL A 432 -30.15 -30.88 -8.62
C VAL A 432 -31.27 -31.84 -9.01
N ALA A 433 -30.94 -32.97 -9.65
CA ALA A 433 -31.93 -33.97 -10.07
C ALA A 433 -32.78 -34.45 -8.88
N LYS A 434 -32.13 -34.74 -7.75
CA LYS A 434 -32.81 -35.14 -6.51
C LYS A 434 -33.78 -34.07 -5.99
N LEU A 435 -33.38 -32.80 -6.01
CA LEU A 435 -34.22 -31.68 -5.56
C LEU A 435 -35.41 -31.41 -6.49
N LEU A 436 -35.29 -31.75 -7.78
CA LEU A 436 -36.39 -31.72 -8.75
C LEU A 436 -37.27 -32.99 -8.70
N GLY A 437 -36.91 -33.98 -7.89
CA GLY A 437 -37.65 -35.25 -7.80
C GLY A 437 -37.43 -36.18 -9.01
N TYR A 438 -36.35 -36.00 -9.77
CA TYR A 438 -36.03 -36.80 -10.94
C TYR A 438 -35.10 -37.97 -10.58
N TYR A 439 -35.49 -39.19 -10.94
CA TYR A 439 -34.78 -40.44 -10.62
C TYR A 439 -34.32 -41.24 -11.85
N GLY A 440 -34.46 -40.67 -13.05
CA GLY A 440 -34.05 -41.29 -14.32
C GLY A 440 -32.64 -40.91 -14.78
N THR A 441 -32.36 -41.15 -16.06
CA THR A 441 -31.11 -40.77 -16.71
C THR A 441 -31.18 -39.32 -17.19
N PHE A 442 -30.28 -38.47 -16.71
CA PHE A 442 -30.19 -37.07 -17.14
C PHE A 442 -28.79 -36.76 -17.66
N ASN A 443 -28.72 -35.74 -18.51
CA ASN A 443 -27.47 -35.18 -19.01
C ASN A 443 -27.17 -33.88 -18.27
N TYR A 444 -25.90 -33.62 -18.00
CA TYR A 444 -25.44 -32.31 -17.56
C TYR A 444 -24.24 -31.90 -18.39
N GLU A 445 -24.19 -30.62 -18.74
CA GLU A 445 -23.09 -30.01 -19.45
C GLU A 445 -22.58 -28.85 -18.60
N TYR A 446 -21.26 -28.66 -18.60
CA TYR A 446 -20.65 -27.55 -17.91
C TYR A 446 -19.49 -27.03 -18.74
N HIS A 447 -19.25 -25.72 -18.66
CA HIS A 447 -17.98 -25.15 -19.12
C HIS A 447 -16.88 -25.44 -18.09
N ALA A 448 -15.62 -25.18 -18.44
CA ALA A 448 -14.49 -25.41 -17.54
C ALA A 448 -14.72 -24.80 -16.15
N LEU A 449 -14.40 -25.58 -15.12
CA LEU A 449 -14.41 -25.12 -13.74
C LEU A 449 -13.31 -24.06 -13.58
N ARG A 450 -13.70 -22.79 -13.45
CA ARG A 450 -12.74 -21.69 -13.34
C ARG A 450 -12.37 -21.47 -11.88
N GLU A 451 -11.09 -21.56 -11.57
CA GLU A 451 -10.51 -21.15 -10.29
C GLU A 451 -10.41 -19.63 -10.20
N VAL A 452 -10.91 -19.06 -9.09
CA VAL A 452 -10.92 -17.63 -8.79
C VAL A 452 -10.60 -17.47 -7.29
N GLY A 453 -9.36 -17.17 -6.95
CA GLY A 453 -8.87 -17.24 -5.56
C GLY A 453 -9.21 -18.58 -4.89
N ASP A 454 -9.91 -18.52 -3.75
CA ASP A 454 -10.38 -19.69 -2.99
C ASP A 454 -11.75 -20.25 -3.46
N TYR A 455 -12.23 -19.83 -4.64
CA TYR A 455 -13.55 -20.18 -5.16
C TYR A 455 -13.48 -20.88 -6.52
N TYR A 456 -14.52 -21.63 -6.84
CA TYR A 456 -14.83 -22.11 -8.17
C TYR A 456 -16.01 -21.33 -8.74
N ILE A 457 -15.95 -21.00 -10.03
CA ILE A 457 -17.12 -20.66 -10.84
C ILE A 457 -17.49 -21.87 -11.67
N LEU A 458 -18.73 -22.34 -11.51
CA LEU A 458 -19.32 -23.39 -12.31
C LEU A 458 -20.50 -22.82 -13.09
N ASN A 459 -20.38 -22.81 -14.42
CA ASN A 459 -21.49 -22.58 -15.34
C ASN A 459 -21.96 -23.92 -15.90
N MET A 460 -23.19 -24.30 -15.56
CA MET A 460 -23.73 -25.63 -15.86
C MET A 460 -25.15 -25.53 -16.41
N ARG A 461 -25.51 -26.47 -17.30
CA ARG A 461 -26.89 -26.76 -17.69
C ARG A 461 -27.21 -28.24 -17.46
N ILE A 462 -28.46 -28.55 -17.15
CA ILE A 462 -28.95 -29.91 -16.98
C ILE A 462 -30.14 -30.13 -17.92
N SER A 463 -30.16 -31.29 -18.58
CA SER A 463 -31.24 -31.72 -19.46
C SER A 463 -31.75 -33.08 -18.98
N PHE A 464 -33.04 -33.13 -18.67
CA PHE A 464 -33.72 -34.37 -18.28
C PHE A 464 -34.22 -35.06 -19.54
N LEU A 465 -33.93 -36.36 -19.66
CA LEU A 465 -34.47 -37.18 -20.75
C LEU A 465 -35.80 -37.74 -20.23
N ASP A 466 -36.87 -37.54 -20.99
CA ASP A 466 -38.19 -38.10 -20.67
C ASP A 466 -38.21 -39.64 -20.77
#